data_AF-A0A4Q5X3S8-F1
#
_entry.id   AF-A0A4Q5X3S8-F1
#
_cell.length_a   1.000
_cell.length_b   1.000
_cell.length_c   1.000
_cell.angle_alpha   90.00
_cell.angle_beta   90.00
_cell.angle_gamma   90.00
#
_symmetry.space_group_name_H-M   'P 1'
#
loop_
_entity.id
_entity.type
_entity.pdbx_description
1 polymer ?
#
loop_
_entity_poly.entity_id
_entity_poly.type
_entity_poly.pdbx_seq_one_letter_code
_entity_poly.pdbx_strand_id
1 'polypeptide(L)'
;MSLRGFSVLALASVLGAGGLVFALAPRPAPAAQARPRPAPALLTPPAPSAPLADPRFASLPALVIENQSTRERRELKLYDAYGAIDEQAAAALDALLCDARKPKQRETTRIDRRTLQLLFKAAYHFQSSEVEVVSAYRKPGRRREGPHGIGAAIDFRLRGVSAKELASYLRDIPRTGVGIYTHPKTQYVHLDSREHSFHWLDASPPRRHWREKSLGGKDLPRRDAAYRPASDLP
;
A
#
# COMPACT_ATOMS: atom_id res chain seq x y z
N MET A 1 -28.49 25.94 57.72
CA MET A 1 -29.58 26.87 58.12
C MET A 1 -29.63 27.99 57.08
N SER A 2 -30.72 28.69 56.79
CA SER A 2 -32.19 28.50 56.90
C SER A 2 -32.82 29.87 56.64
N LEU A 3 -33.95 29.87 55.91
CA LEU A 3 -34.90 31.00 55.68
C LEU A 3 -34.29 32.20 54.91
N ARG A 4 -35.00 33.09 54.20
CA ARG A 4 -36.41 33.29 53.73
C ARG A 4 -36.33 34.10 52.41
N GLY A 5 -37.35 34.25 51.56
CA GLY A 5 -38.71 33.70 51.52
C GLY A 5 -39.69 34.65 50.80
N PHE A 6 -40.59 34.08 49.96
CA PHE A 6 -41.96 34.51 49.58
C PHE A 6 -42.23 36.00 49.20
N SER A 7 -42.68 36.36 47.99
CA SER A 7 -43.90 36.01 47.21
C SER A 7 -45.12 36.89 47.49
N VAL A 8 -45.91 37.20 46.44
CA VAL A 8 -47.40 37.10 46.32
C VAL A 8 -48.04 38.14 45.35
N LEU A 9 -48.82 37.58 44.41
CA LEU A 9 -49.96 38.07 43.59
C LEU A 9 -50.41 39.55 43.58
N ALA A 10 -50.90 40.00 42.42
CA ALA A 10 -52.35 40.22 42.20
C ALA A 10 -52.74 40.27 40.70
N LEU A 11 -53.98 39.85 40.37
CA LEU A 11 -54.59 39.87 39.04
C LEU A 11 -55.72 40.92 39.02
N ALA A 12 -55.98 41.56 37.87
CA ALA A 12 -57.15 42.43 37.69
C ALA A 12 -57.76 42.27 36.30
N SER A 13 -59.09 42.35 36.22
CA SER A 13 -59.91 42.13 35.01
C SER A 13 -61.10 43.09 34.99
N VAL A 14 -61.41 43.67 33.82
CA VAL A 14 -62.63 44.48 33.58
C VAL A 14 -63.12 44.28 32.14
N LEU A 15 -64.44 44.22 31.94
CA LEU A 15 -65.12 44.07 30.65
C LEU A 15 -65.42 45.43 29.98
N GLY A 16 -65.65 45.43 28.66
CA GLY A 16 -66.29 46.53 27.93
C GLY A 16 -66.87 46.06 26.58
N ALA A 17 -68.14 46.38 26.31
CA ALA A 17 -68.90 45.85 25.16
C ALA A 17 -68.96 46.83 23.96
N GLY A 18 -69.24 46.33 22.75
CA GLY A 18 -69.47 47.20 21.58
C GLY A 18 -69.78 46.49 20.25
N GLY A 19 -71.08 46.34 19.95
CA GLY A 19 -71.71 46.33 18.61
C GLY A 19 -71.04 45.64 17.41
N LEU A 20 -71.63 44.53 16.94
CA LEU A 20 -71.35 43.93 15.64
C LEU A 20 -72.29 44.53 14.56
N VAL A 21 -71.75 44.99 13.43
CA VAL A 21 -72.55 45.35 12.23
C VAL A 21 -71.97 44.64 11.01
N PHE A 22 -72.79 43.80 10.35
CA PHE A 22 -72.43 43.13 9.11
C PHE A 22 -72.63 44.07 7.91
N ALA A 23 -71.59 44.22 7.08
CA ALA A 23 -71.70 44.75 5.73
C ALA A 23 -71.18 43.69 4.75
N LEU A 24 -71.98 43.34 3.73
CA LEU A 24 -71.58 42.33 2.73
C LEU A 24 -70.45 42.89 1.85
N ALA A 25 -69.31 42.21 1.84
CA ALA A 25 -68.17 42.56 1.00
C ALA A 25 -68.36 42.06 -0.45
N PRO A 26 -68.06 42.89 -1.48
CA PRO A 26 -68.00 42.43 -2.85
C PRO A 26 -66.80 41.48 -3.08
N ARG A 27 -67.01 40.50 -3.97
CA ARG A 27 -66.11 39.37 -4.23
C ARG A 27 -64.85 39.83 -4.97
N PRO A 28 -63.62 39.54 -4.49
CA PRO A 28 -62.40 39.98 -5.15
C PRO A 28 -62.12 39.22 -6.46
N ALA A 29 -61.59 39.94 -7.45
CA ALA A 29 -61.19 39.38 -8.75
C ALA A 29 -59.94 38.47 -8.62
N PRO A 30 -59.76 37.47 -9.50
CA PRO A 30 -58.63 36.56 -9.44
C PRO A 30 -57.31 37.28 -9.76
N ALA A 31 -56.33 37.13 -8.86
CA ALA A 31 -54.99 37.70 -9.05
C ALA A 31 -54.24 37.02 -10.20
N ALA A 32 -53.65 37.82 -11.10
CA ALA A 32 -52.80 37.32 -12.16
C ALA A 32 -51.50 36.74 -11.57
N GLN A 33 -51.24 35.45 -11.81
CA GLN A 33 -50.00 34.80 -11.36
C GLN A 33 -48.81 35.29 -12.21
N ALA A 34 -47.91 36.05 -11.60
CA ALA A 34 -46.63 36.38 -12.21
C ALA A 34 -45.79 35.10 -12.39
N ARG A 35 -45.37 34.81 -13.63
CA ARG A 35 -44.47 33.67 -13.89
C ARG A 35 -43.11 33.93 -13.24
N PRO A 36 -42.52 32.95 -12.50
CA PRO A 36 -41.20 33.12 -11.94
C PRO A 36 -40.17 33.28 -13.05
N ARG A 37 -39.26 34.24 -12.90
CA ARG A 37 -38.13 34.47 -13.81
C ARG A 37 -37.16 33.28 -13.66
N PRO A 38 -36.70 32.64 -14.75
CA PRO A 38 -35.78 31.51 -14.63
C PRO A 38 -34.49 31.96 -13.95
N ALA A 39 -34.05 31.20 -12.94
CA ALA A 39 -32.78 31.44 -12.28
C ALA A 39 -31.62 31.26 -13.28
N PRO A 40 -30.54 32.05 -13.18
CA PRO A 40 -29.37 31.83 -14.02
C PRO A 40 -28.82 30.42 -13.75
N ALA A 41 -28.61 29.64 -14.82
CA ALA A 41 -28.01 28.33 -14.70
C ALA A 41 -26.60 28.46 -14.13
N LEU A 42 -26.41 28.00 -12.89
CA LEU A 42 -25.09 27.89 -12.28
C LEU A 42 -24.29 26.89 -13.12
N LEU A 43 -23.24 27.39 -13.79
CA LEU A 43 -22.28 26.54 -14.49
C LEU A 43 -21.57 25.69 -13.44
N THR A 44 -21.98 24.43 -13.31
CA THR A 44 -21.27 23.44 -12.51
C THR A 44 -19.83 23.38 -13.02
N PRO A 45 -18.80 23.53 -12.18
CA PRO A 45 -17.43 23.32 -12.64
C PRO A 45 -17.32 21.89 -13.19
N PRO A 46 -16.60 21.67 -14.30
CA PRO A 46 -16.41 20.33 -14.83
C PRO A 46 -15.78 19.46 -13.74
N ALA A 47 -16.30 18.24 -13.58
CA ALA A 47 -15.74 17.27 -12.65
C ALA A 47 -14.24 17.11 -12.97
N PRO A 48 -13.36 16.97 -11.95
CA PRO A 48 -11.93 16.77 -12.19
C PRO A 48 -11.76 15.57 -13.11
N SER A 49 -11.13 15.81 -14.27
CA SER A 49 -10.90 14.75 -15.25
C SER A 49 -10.12 13.63 -14.57
N ALA A 50 -10.56 12.38 -14.76
CA ALA A 50 -9.85 11.23 -14.23
C ALA A 50 -8.38 11.30 -14.67
N PRO A 51 -7.41 10.99 -13.77
CA PRO A 51 -6.00 11.04 -14.13
C PRO A 51 -5.76 10.15 -15.36
N LEU A 52 -4.93 10.62 -16.29
CA LEU A 52 -4.60 9.83 -17.46
C LEU A 52 -3.72 8.65 -17.03
N ALA A 53 -3.95 7.47 -17.61
CA ALA A 53 -3.07 6.32 -17.40
C ALA A 53 -1.65 6.63 -17.90
N ASP A 54 -0.63 6.21 -17.15
CA ASP A 54 0.77 6.30 -17.57
C ASP A 54 1.10 5.09 -18.46
N PRO A 55 1.46 5.29 -19.74
CA PRO A 55 1.73 4.20 -20.67
C PRO A 55 2.80 3.22 -20.17
N ARG A 56 3.76 3.68 -19.34
CA ARG A 56 4.82 2.84 -18.77
C ARG A 56 4.21 1.73 -17.93
N PHE A 57 3.36 2.08 -16.97
CA PHE A 57 2.73 1.11 -16.08
C PHE A 57 1.65 0.28 -16.77
N ALA A 58 0.87 0.88 -17.68
CA ALA A 58 -0.09 0.14 -18.51
C ALA A 58 0.58 -0.98 -19.32
N SER A 59 1.80 -0.74 -19.83
CA SER A 59 2.58 -1.69 -20.62
C SER A 59 3.27 -2.81 -19.83
N LEU A 60 3.36 -2.70 -18.49
CA LEU A 60 4.06 -3.71 -17.68
C LEU A 60 3.37 -5.08 -17.79
N PRO A 61 4.12 -6.18 -18.01
CA PRO A 61 3.55 -7.51 -18.03
C PRO A 61 3.13 -7.95 -16.62
N ALA A 62 2.22 -8.92 -16.55
CA ALA A 62 2.01 -9.69 -15.32
C ALA A 62 3.24 -10.60 -15.09
N LEU A 63 3.57 -10.83 -13.83
CA LEU A 63 4.62 -11.76 -13.42
C LEU A 63 4.00 -12.98 -12.77
N VAL A 64 4.53 -14.16 -13.10
CA VAL A 64 4.23 -15.41 -12.40
C VAL A 64 5.19 -15.51 -11.22
N ILE A 65 4.63 -15.50 -10.01
CA ILE A 65 5.40 -15.66 -8.77
C ILE A 65 5.05 -17.01 -8.15
N GLU A 66 6.04 -17.89 -8.01
CA GLU A 66 5.91 -19.22 -7.38
C GLU A 66 6.61 -19.24 -6.03
N ASN A 67 5.90 -19.61 -4.96
CA ASN A 67 6.51 -19.95 -3.68
C ASN A 67 6.97 -21.41 -3.71
N GLN A 68 8.29 -21.63 -3.77
CA GLN A 68 8.92 -22.95 -3.87
C GLN A 68 8.61 -23.88 -2.69
N SER A 69 8.27 -23.32 -1.52
CA SER A 69 7.92 -24.11 -0.32
C SER A 69 6.48 -24.61 -0.33
N THR A 70 5.53 -23.86 -0.90
CA THR A 70 4.10 -24.25 -0.99
C THR A 70 3.72 -24.84 -2.35
N ARG A 71 4.54 -24.62 -3.39
CA ARG A 71 4.23 -24.87 -4.81
C ARG A 71 3.03 -24.08 -5.34
N GLU A 72 2.60 -23.04 -4.61
CA GLU A 72 1.57 -22.14 -5.11
C GLU A 72 2.18 -21.08 -6.02
N ARG A 73 1.45 -20.78 -7.09
CA ARG A 73 1.77 -19.72 -8.03
C ARG A 73 0.63 -18.70 -8.12
N ARG A 74 0.97 -17.44 -8.37
CA ARG A 74 0.02 -16.39 -8.77
C ARG A 74 0.60 -15.63 -9.95
N GLU A 75 -0.25 -15.25 -10.88
CA GLU A 75 0.08 -14.35 -11.99
C GLU A 75 -0.63 -13.02 -11.71
N LEU A 76 0.14 -11.93 -11.60
CA LEU A 76 -0.40 -10.61 -11.26
C LEU A 76 0.52 -9.47 -11.68
N LYS A 77 -0.02 -8.25 -11.73
CA LYS A 77 0.74 -6.99 -11.83
C LYS A 77 0.77 -6.34 -10.45
N LEU A 78 1.91 -5.78 -10.04
CA LEU A 78 2.01 -5.03 -8.77
C LEU A 78 1.42 -3.61 -8.90
N TYR A 79 1.48 -3.03 -10.10
CA TYR A 79 1.09 -1.64 -10.35
C TYR A 79 -0.20 -1.56 -11.15
N ASP A 80 -1.02 -0.55 -10.82
CA ASP A 80 -2.16 -0.16 -11.65
C ASP A 80 -1.73 0.67 -12.87
N ALA A 81 -2.69 1.09 -13.70
CA ALA A 81 -2.42 1.89 -14.90
C ALA A 81 -1.93 3.33 -14.61
N TYR A 82 -1.91 3.76 -13.35
CA TYR A 82 -1.49 5.10 -12.91
C TYR A 82 -0.14 5.07 -12.17
N GLY A 83 0.43 3.87 -11.95
CA GLY A 83 1.69 3.66 -11.23
C GLY A 83 1.56 3.59 -9.70
N ALA A 84 0.34 3.51 -9.18
CA ALA A 84 0.13 3.16 -7.77
C ALA A 84 0.25 1.64 -7.59
N ILE A 85 0.57 1.19 -6.37
CA ILE A 85 0.55 -0.23 -6.04
C ILE A 85 -0.92 -0.68 -5.94
N ASP A 86 -1.28 -1.72 -6.69
CA ASP A 86 -2.54 -2.42 -6.52
C ASP A 86 -2.48 -3.19 -5.19
N GLU A 87 -3.17 -2.67 -4.16
CA GLU A 87 -3.21 -3.29 -2.83
C GLU A 87 -3.99 -4.62 -2.82
N GLN A 88 -4.83 -4.94 -3.82
CA GLN A 88 -5.41 -6.28 -3.95
C GLN A 88 -4.36 -7.28 -4.43
N ALA A 89 -3.57 -6.89 -5.45
CA ALA A 89 -2.44 -7.69 -5.92
C ALA A 89 -1.37 -7.84 -4.82
N ALA A 90 -1.07 -6.78 -4.07
CA ALA A 90 -0.14 -6.82 -2.95
C ALA A 90 -0.66 -7.68 -1.79
N ALA A 91 -1.96 -7.67 -1.48
CA ALA A 91 -2.56 -8.57 -0.49
C ALA A 91 -2.54 -10.05 -0.95
N ALA A 92 -2.68 -10.31 -2.24
CA ALA A 92 -2.50 -11.65 -2.80
C ALA A 92 -1.04 -12.14 -2.67
N LEU A 93 -0.07 -11.23 -2.79
CA LEU A 93 1.34 -11.51 -2.49
C LEU A 93 1.58 -11.72 -0.99
N ASP A 94 0.98 -10.92 -0.09
CA ASP A 94 1.07 -11.09 1.36
C ASP A 94 0.62 -12.51 1.80
N ALA A 95 -0.41 -13.05 1.13
CA ALA A 95 -0.88 -14.43 1.33
C ALA A 95 0.05 -15.50 0.71
N LEU A 96 0.59 -15.25 -0.49
CA LEU A 96 1.50 -16.17 -1.18
C LEU A 96 2.87 -16.29 -0.49
N LEU A 97 3.37 -15.18 0.05
CA LEU A 97 4.69 -15.01 0.65
C LEU A 97 4.73 -15.39 2.15
N CYS A 98 3.82 -16.30 2.54
CA CYS A 98 3.63 -16.78 3.91
C CYS A 98 4.79 -17.65 4.44
N ASP A 99 4.87 -17.76 5.77
CA ASP A 99 5.70 -18.75 6.44
C ASP A 99 5.07 -20.15 6.28
N ALA A 100 5.66 -20.95 5.39
CA ALA A 100 5.24 -22.32 5.10
C ALA A 100 6.02 -23.40 5.87
N ARG A 101 6.89 -23.03 6.82
CA ARG A 101 7.74 -24.00 7.57
C ARG A 101 6.92 -25.03 8.36
N LYS A 102 5.66 -24.72 8.66
CA LYS A 102 4.64 -25.66 9.13
C LYS A 102 3.48 -25.71 8.13
N PRO A 103 3.41 -26.70 7.23
CA PRO A 103 2.40 -26.71 6.16
C PRO A 103 0.93 -26.63 6.63
N LYS A 104 0.63 -27.15 7.83
CA LYS A 104 -0.71 -27.10 8.47
C LYS A 104 -1.00 -25.81 9.25
N GLN A 105 -0.02 -24.92 9.41
CA GLN A 105 -0.08 -23.69 10.20
C GLN A 105 0.71 -22.62 9.46
N ARG A 106 0.18 -22.19 8.31
CA ARG A 106 0.77 -21.09 7.53
C ARG A 106 0.48 -19.77 8.23
N GLU A 107 1.48 -18.92 8.30
CA GLU A 107 1.37 -17.61 8.95
C GLU A 107 1.69 -16.54 7.93
N THR A 108 0.87 -15.49 7.85
CA THR A 108 1.02 -14.37 6.91
C THR A 108 1.35 -13.09 7.66
N THR A 109 1.91 -12.12 6.95
CA THR A 109 2.04 -10.74 7.39
C THR A 109 1.95 -9.83 6.16
N ARG A 110 1.78 -8.52 6.37
CA ARG A 110 1.98 -7.55 5.30
C ARG A 110 3.47 -7.52 4.93
N ILE A 111 3.80 -7.89 3.70
CA ILE A 111 5.14 -7.74 3.15
C ILE A 111 5.38 -6.25 2.86
N ASP A 112 6.57 -5.78 3.19
CA ASP A 112 6.98 -4.41 2.94
C ASP A 112 6.76 -4.06 1.46
N ARG A 113 6.00 -2.99 1.22
CA ARG A 113 5.56 -2.62 -0.12
C ARG A 113 6.76 -2.25 -0.99
N ARG A 114 7.79 -1.62 -0.42
CA ARG A 114 9.04 -1.32 -1.13
C ARG A 114 9.79 -2.60 -1.51
N THR A 115 9.86 -3.61 -0.64
CA THR A 115 10.44 -4.92 -0.97
C THR A 115 9.72 -5.60 -2.14
N LEU A 116 8.39 -5.47 -2.24
CA LEU A 116 7.63 -5.90 -3.42
C LEU A 116 7.98 -5.08 -4.67
N GLN A 117 8.08 -3.75 -4.56
CA GLN A 117 8.49 -2.89 -5.69
C GLN A 117 9.87 -3.29 -6.23
N LEU A 118 10.84 -3.53 -5.34
CA LEU A 118 12.20 -3.93 -5.71
C LEU A 118 12.25 -5.31 -6.39
N LEU A 119 11.43 -6.27 -5.93
CA LEU A 119 11.26 -7.57 -6.57
C LEU A 119 10.76 -7.43 -8.02
N PHE A 120 9.69 -6.65 -8.21
CA PHE A 120 9.10 -6.40 -9.54
C PHE A 120 10.05 -5.61 -10.44
N LYS A 121 10.70 -4.57 -9.91
CA LYS A 121 11.72 -3.78 -10.63
C LYS A 121 12.86 -4.66 -11.16
N ALA A 122 13.34 -5.61 -10.36
CA ALA A 122 14.36 -6.56 -10.81
C ALA A 122 13.84 -7.51 -11.90
N ALA A 123 12.63 -8.07 -11.75
CA ALA A 123 12.02 -8.93 -12.76
C ALA A 123 11.81 -8.19 -14.10
N TYR A 124 11.32 -6.95 -14.07
CA TYR A 124 11.16 -6.11 -15.25
C TYR A 124 12.50 -5.72 -15.89
N HIS A 125 13.53 -5.37 -15.10
CA HIS A 125 14.87 -5.06 -15.61
C HIS A 125 15.49 -6.22 -16.39
N PHE A 126 15.36 -7.44 -15.87
CA PHE A 126 15.85 -8.65 -16.54
C PHE A 126 14.84 -9.28 -17.53
N GLN A 127 13.70 -8.62 -17.77
CA GLN A 127 12.61 -9.11 -18.62
C GLN A 127 12.14 -10.54 -18.28
N SER A 128 12.25 -10.94 -17.01
CA SER A 128 11.90 -12.29 -16.54
C SER A 128 10.44 -12.31 -16.10
N SER A 129 9.63 -13.14 -16.76
CA SER A 129 8.20 -13.34 -16.43
C SER A 129 7.98 -14.25 -15.22
N GLU A 130 9.01 -14.91 -14.70
CA GLU A 130 8.90 -15.91 -13.63
C GLU A 130 9.85 -15.64 -12.46
N VAL A 131 9.25 -15.48 -11.28
CA VAL A 131 9.92 -15.27 -9.99
C VAL A 131 9.79 -16.55 -9.14
N GLU A 132 10.91 -17.21 -8.86
CA GLU A 132 10.94 -18.37 -7.95
C GLU A 132 11.32 -17.89 -6.55
N VAL A 133 10.34 -17.80 -5.65
CA VAL A 133 10.53 -17.38 -4.26
C VAL A 133 10.92 -18.58 -3.40
N VAL A 134 12.11 -18.53 -2.83
CA VAL A 134 12.64 -19.56 -1.91
C VAL A 134 12.04 -19.37 -0.52
N SER A 135 12.01 -18.14 0.00
CA SER A 135 11.34 -17.79 1.26
C SER A 135 11.05 -16.29 1.35
N ALA A 136 10.09 -15.89 2.18
CA ALA A 136 9.75 -14.48 2.41
C ALA A 136 9.46 -14.23 3.90
N TYR A 137 8.21 -14.11 4.33
CA TYR A 137 7.92 -13.98 5.75
C TYR A 137 8.28 -15.25 6.53
N ARG A 138 8.85 -15.07 7.72
CA ARG A 138 9.17 -16.15 8.68
C ARG A 138 8.71 -15.70 10.05
N LYS A 139 7.69 -16.35 10.63
CA LYS A 139 7.19 -16.02 11.96
C LYS A 139 8.32 -16.11 13.00
N PRO A 140 8.63 -15.04 13.74
CA PRO A 140 9.65 -15.08 14.78
C PRO A 140 9.31 -16.11 15.87
N GLY A 141 10.29 -16.96 16.20
CA GLY A 141 10.23 -17.88 17.33
C GLY A 141 11.05 -17.36 18.50
N ARG A 142 11.76 -18.27 19.20
CA ARG A 142 12.78 -17.90 20.19
C ARG A 142 14.03 -17.25 19.58
N ARG A 143 14.23 -17.38 18.26
CA ARG A 143 15.32 -16.77 17.50
C ARG A 143 14.79 -15.59 16.69
N ARG A 144 15.63 -14.57 16.50
CA ARG A 144 15.36 -13.46 15.58
C ARG A 144 15.45 -13.97 14.14
N GLU A 145 14.46 -13.64 13.31
CA GLU A 145 14.43 -13.94 11.87
C GLU A 145 14.95 -12.75 11.02
N GLY A 146 15.41 -11.67 11.67
CA GLY A 146 15.87 -10.45 11.00
C GLY A 146 14.77 -9.80 10.16
N PRO A 147 15.12 -9.22 8.99
CA PRO A 147 14.17 -8.65 8.03
C PRO A 147 13.02 -9.59 7.61
N HIS A 148 13.23 -10.91 7.50
CA HIS A 148 12.15 -11.87 7.23
C HIS A 148 11.10 -11.92 8.36
N GLY A 149 11.52 -11.64 9.60
CA GLY A 149 10.65 -11.64 10.78
C GLY A 149 9.63 -10.52 10.83
N ILE A 150 9.85 -9.46 10.04
CA ILE A 150 8.97 -8.29 9.93
C ILE A 150 8.35 -8.14 8.53
N GLY A 151 8.50 -9.14 7.66
CA GLY A 151 8.00 -9.09 6.28
C GLY A 151 8.79 -8.15 5.35
N ALA A 152 9.99 -7.72 5.73
CA ALA A 152 10.80 -6.77 4.95
C ALA A 152 11.76 -7.44 3.94
N ALA A 153 11.73 -8.78 3.81
CA ALA A 153 12.73 -9.52 3.04
C ALA A 153 12.18 -10.69 2.23
N ILE A 154 12.88 -10.98 1.14
CA ILE A 154 12.59 -12.07 0.22
C ILE A 154 13.88 -12.73 -0.29
N ASP A 155 13.91 -14.06 -0.26
CA ASP A 155 14.91 -14.89 -0.90
C ASP A 155 14.33 -15.41 -2.23
N PHE A 156 14.92 -15.08 -3.37
CA PHE A 156 14.34 -15.42 -4.68
C PHE A 156 15.36 -15.66 -5.78
N ARG A 157 14.83 -16.09 -6.93
CA ARG A 157 15.51 -16.21 -8.23
C ARG A 157 14.59 -15.66 -9.31
N LEU A 158 15.17 -15.30 -10.45
CA LEU A 158 14.44 -15.03 -11.69
C LEU A 158 14.79 -16.11 -12.71
N ARG A 159 13.80 -16.64 -13.45
CA ARG A 159 14.09 -17.62 -14.50
C ARG A 159 15.00 -16.98 -15.55
N GLY A 160 16.09 -17.66 -15.88
CA GLY A 160 17.07 -17.21 -16.89
C GLY A 160 18.16 -16.26 -16.39
N VAL A 161 18.14 -15.82 -15.12
CA VAL A 161 19.12 -14.87 -14.57
C VAL A 161 19.98 -15.57 -13.51
N SER A 162 21.31 -15.42 -13.56
CA SER A 162 22.15 -15.98 -12.49
C SER A 162 22.00 -15.17 -11.20
N ALA A 163 22.16 -15.84 -10.06
CA ALA A 163 22.18 -15.17 -8.75
C ALA A 163 23.30 -14.09 -8.66
N LYS A 164 24.35 -14.20 -9.47
CA LYS A 164 25.44 -13.22 -9.55
C LYS A 164 25.02 -11.93 -10.27
N GLU A 165 24.32 -12.04 -11.39
CA GLU A 165 23.82 -10.89 -12.15
C GLU A 165 22.74 -10.17 -11.35
N LEU A 166 21.76 -10.93 -10.84
CA LEU A 166 20.68 -10.41 -10.01
C LEU A 166 21.21 -9.68 -8.76
N ALA A 167 22.14 -10.29 -8.02
CA ALA A 167 22.77 -9.64 -6.88
C ALA A 167 23.71 -8.49 -7.27
N SER A 168 24.19 -8.41 -8.52
CA SER A 168 24.96 -7.25 -8.97
C SER A 168 24.02 -6.05 -9.18
N TYR A 169 22.94 -6.25 -9.94
CA TYR A 169 21.93 -5.23 -10.18
C TYR A 169 21.31 -4.70 -8.88
N LEU A 170 20.87 -5.59 -7.98
CA LEU A 170 20.23 -5.18 -6.73
C LEU A 170 21.16 -4.38 -5.81
N ARG A 171 22.47 -4.68 -5.80
CA ARG A 171 23.47 -3.92 -5.03
C ARG A 171 23.71 -2.51 -5.53
N ASP A 172 23.21 -2.14 -6.72
CA ASP A 172 23.24 -0.78 -7.24
C ASP A 172 22.00 0.05 -6.82
N ILE A 173 21.00 -0.59 -6.21
CA ILE A 173 19.84 0.09 -5.60
C ILE A 173 20.19 0.51 -4.16
N PRO A 174 20.04 1.81 -3.80
CA PRO A 174 20.30 2.28 -2.44
C PRO A 174 19.26 1.78 -1.43
N ARG A 175 19.61 1.82 -0.15
CA ARG A 175 18.76 1.39 0.98
C ARG A 175 18.34 -0.09 0.87
N THR A 176 19.25 -0.98 0.50
CA THR A 176 18.96 -2.41 0.34
C THR A 176 19.93 -3.30 1.10
N GLY A 177 19.44 -4.42 1.63
CA GLY A 177 20.28 -5.54 1.97
C GLY A 177 20.29 -6.52 0.81
N VAL A 178 21.47 -6.98 0.42
CA VAL A 178 21.62 -7.92 -0.70
C VAL A 178 22.62 -9.02 -0.34
N GLY A 179 22.10 -10.22 -0.14
CA GLY A 179 22.89 -11.43 0.12
C GLY A 179 22.93 -12.33 -1.11
N ILE A 180 24.12 -12.64 -1.63
CA ILE A 180 24.26 -13.65 -2.70
C ILE A 180 24.58 -15.03 -2.10
N TYR A 181 23.69 -16.00 -2.34
CA TYR A 181 23.89 -17.39 -1.96
C TYR A 181 24.44 -18.15 -3.16
N THR A 182 25.64 -18.71 -3.03
CA THR A 182 26.43 -19.22 -4.17
C THR A 182 26.63 -20.73 -4.20
N HIS A 183 26.32 -21.42 -3.11
CA HIS A 183 26.51 -22.87 -3.01
C HIS A 183 25.62 -23.62 -4.04
N PRO A 184 26.11 -24.65 -4.78
CA PRO A 184 25.39 -25.24 -5.92
C PRO A 184 23.98 -25.78 -5.63
N LYS A 185 23.71 -26.19 -4.38
CA LYS A 185 22.38 -26.69 -3.96
C LYS A 185 21.41 -25.58 -3.51
N THR A 186 21.90 -24.35 -3.37
CA THR A 186 21.24 -23.21 -2.70
C THR A 186 21.70 -21.90 -3.34
N GLN A 187 21.51 -21.77 -4.65
CA GLN A 187 21.72 -20.52 -5.37
C GLN A 187 20.45 -19.68 -5.33
N TYR A 188 20.53 -18.46 -4.79
CA TYR A 188 19.45 -17.46 -4.77
C TYR A 188 20.00 -16.11 -4.29
N VAL A 189 19.18 -15.07 -4.35
CA VAL A 189 19.50 -13.75 -3.80
C VAL A 189 18.51 -13.42 -2.68
N HIS A 190 19.06 -13.02 -1.53
CA HIS A 190 18.31 -12.35 -0.48
C HIS A 190 18.24 -10.86 -0.79
N LEU A 191 17.05 -10.29 -0.68
CA LEU A 191 16.76 -8.88 -0.88
C LEU A 191 15.86 -8.37 0.24
N ASP A 192 16.23 -7.25 0.86
CA ASP A 192 15.38 -6.58 1.85
C ASP A 192 15.52 -5.06 1.82
N SER A 193 14.44 -4.38 2.20
CA SER A 193 14.38 -2.92 2.32
C SER A 193 14.87 -2.48 3.71
N ARG A 194 15.87 -1.59 3.76
CA ARG A 194 16.51 -1.13 5.01
C ARG A 194 17.11 0.27 4.89
N GLU A 195 17.27 1.01 5.98
CA GLU A 195 17.80 2.39 5.92
C GLU A 195 19.26 2.50 5.48
N HIS A 196 20.09 1.51 5.81
CA HIS A 196 21.52 1.48 5.49
C HIS A 196 21.85 0.23 4.68
N SER A 197 22.44 0.40 3.50
CA SER A 197 22.76 -0.71 2.62
C SER A 197 23.86 -1.59 3.20
N PHE A 198 23.69 -2.91 3.07
CA PHE A 198 24.70 -3.88 3.49
C PHE A 198 24.63 -5.12 2.61
N HIS A 199 25.77 -5.50 2.06
CA HIS A 199 25.86 -6.57 1.05
C HIS A 199 26.78 -7.69 1.55
N TRP A 200 26.43 -8.94 1.27
CA TRP A 200 27.20 -10.10 1.69
C TRP A 200 27.15 -11.25 0.68
N LEU A 201 28.12 -12.15 0.79
CA LEU A 201 28.18 -13.43 0.10
C LEU A 201 28.12 -14.54 1.14
N ASP A 202 27.26 -15.52 0.88
CA ASP A 202 27.19 -16.79 1.60
C ASP A 202 27.47 -17.96 0.62
N ALA A 203 28.40 -18.81 1.00
CA ALA A 203 28.77 -20.04 0.30
C ALA A 203 28.42 -21.31 1.10
N SER A 204 27.64 -21.15 2.19
CA SER A 204 27.28 -22.23 3.10
C SER A 204 26.49 -23.35 2.40
N PRO A 205 26.83 -24.62 2.67
CA PRO A 205 25.99 -25.75 2.30
C PRO A 205 24.63 -25.71 3.02
N PRO A 206 23.57 -26.36 2.46
CA PRO A 206 22.28 -26.50 3.13
C PRO A 206 22.43 -27.01 4.57
N ARG A 207 21.71 -26.39 5.52
CA ARG A 207 21.74 -26.70 6.96
C ARG A 207 23.09 -26.49 7.65
N ARG A 208 24.04 -25.80 7.02
CA ARG A 208 25.28 -25.29 7.65
C ARG A 208 25.29 -23.76 7.55
N HIS A 209 26.05 -23.14 8.45
CA HIS A 209 26.29 -21.70 8.43
C HIS A 209 27.80 -21.48 8.56
N TRP A 210 28.35 -20.76 7.60
CA TRP A 210 29.73 -20.27 7.59
C TRP A 210 29.75 -18.77 7.84
N ARG A 211 30.95 -18.20 7.99
CA ARG A 211 31.09 -16.74 8.13
C ARG A 211 30.81 -16.09 6.79
N GLU A 212 29.74 -15.31 6.72
CA GLU A 212 29.41 -14.46 5.59
C GLU A 212 30.57 -13.50 5.26
N LYS A 213 30.82 -13.29 3.96
CA LYS A 213 31.81 -12.32 3.48
C LYS A 213 31.10 -11.04 3.08
N SER A 214 31.38 -9.93 3.77
CA SER A 214 30.85 -8.62 3.35
C SER A 214 31.35 -8.25 1.94
N LEU A 215 30.43 -7.72 1.13
CA LEU A 215 30.64 -7.20 -0.22
C LEU A 215 30.46 -5.67 -0.28
N GLY A 216 30.72 -4.98 0.84
CA GLY A 216 30.44 -3.54 1.00
C GLY A 216 31.26 -2.63 0.07
N GLY A 217 30.84 -1.37 -0.02
CA GLY A 217 31.51 -0.30 -0.76
C GLY A 217 31.61 0.98 0.09
N LYS A 218 32.66 1.78 -0.11
CA LYS A 218 32.84 3.06 0.61
C LYS A 218 31.78 4.12 0.25
N ASP A 219 31.11 3.93 -0.87
CA ASP A 219 30.12 4.82 -1.46
C ASP A 219 28.67 4.52 -1.01
N LEU A 220 28.42 3.40 -0.31
CA LEU A 220 27.08 3.02 0.13
C LEU A 220 26.35 4.12 0.93
N PRO A 221 26.96 4.80 1.93
CA PRO A 221 26.26 5.87 2.67
C PRO A 221 25.85 7.05 1.77
N ARG A 222 26.68 7.39 0.78
CA ARG A 222 26.38 8.45 -0.20
C ARG A 222 25.21 8.05 -1.12
N ARG A 223 25.13 6.77 -1.49
CA ARG A 223 24.02 6.23 -2.29
C ARG A 223 22.73 6.18 -1.47
N ASP A 224 22.78 5.74 -0.21
CA ASP A 224 21.64 5.70 0.71
C ASP A 224 21.07 7.10 1.02
N ALA A 225 21.94 8.12 1.07
CA ALA A 225 21.56 9.52 1.19
C ALA A 225 20.91 10.08 -0.09
N ALA A 226 21.22 9.53 -1.26
CA ALA A 226 20.66 9.94 -2.55
C ALA A 226 19.32 9.25 -2.90
N TYR A 227 18.85 8.31 -2.07
CA TYR A 227 17.59 7.58 -2.26
C TYR A 227 16.37 8.52 -2.39
N ARG A 228 15.48 8.17 -3.33
CA ARG A 228 14.15 8.76 -3.50
C ARG A 228 13.15 7.63 -3.78
N PRO A 229 11.89 7.68 -3.30
CA PRO A 229 10.89 6.64 -3.61
C PRO A 229 10.66 6.42 -5.11
N ALA A 230 10.77 7.48 -5.92
CA ALA A 230 10.69 7.39 -7.38
C ALA A 230 11.80 6.52 -8.01
N SER A 231 12.91 6.26 -7.30
CA SER A 231 13.99 5.38 -7.76
C SER A 231 13.63 3.89 -7.69
N ASP A 232 12.60 3.49 -6.94
CA ASP A 232 12.14 2.10 -6.85
C ASP A 232 11.07 1.75 -7.90
N LEU A 233 10.59 2.73 -8.66
CA LEU A 233 9.70 2.52 -9.81
C LEU A 233 10.46 1.78 -10.93
N PRO A 234 9.78 0.96 -11.76
CA PRO A 234 10.40 0.24 -12.87
C PRO A 234 11.00 1.16 -13.95
#